data_AF-A0A837KEJ2-F1
#
_entry.id   AF-A0A837KEJ2-F1
#
_cell.length_a   1.000
_cell.length_b   1.000
_cell.length_c   1.000
_cell.angle_alpha   90.00
_cell.angle_beta   90.00
_cell.angle_gamma   90.00
#
_symmetry.space_group_name_H-M   'P 1'
#
loop_
_entity.id
_entity.type
_entity.pdbx_description
1 polymer ?
#
loop_
_entity_poly.entity_id
_entity_poly.type
_entity_poly.pdbx_seq_one_letter_code
_entity_poly.pdbx_strand_id
1 'polypeptide(L)'
;MKRLLSLILGSSLFLASCSITSSEPTHNQFQITLTDVFKHQHTSSVYQFELITKELSNVKDKERLAYLSGMIDSYLISNPLFLPSIIFNNGETKQIIADEQLQSEIVTLYQNKKEYLKKIQSLINENNLLEIQGKQDELKKLSELMGKINDDRLFSNDKPKLDSLKKDLENVIKEFSN
;
A
#
# COMPACT_ATOMS: atom_id res chain seq x y z
N MET A 1 -39.49 -39.68 54.28
CA MET A 1 -38.17 -39.79 54.94
C MET A 1 -37.10 -39.35 53.96
N LYS A 2 -36.32 -38.31 54.33
CA LYS A 2 -34.93 -37.99 53.94
C LYS A 2 -34.52 -38.33 52.49
N ARG A 3 -34.44 -37.34 51.57
CA ARG A 3 -33.20 -36.59 51.28
C ARG A 3 -31.94 -37.42 51.55
N LEU A 4 -31.37 -38.04 50.51
CA LEU A 4 -29.93 -38.07 50.26
C LEU A 4 -29.64 -38.79 48.94
N LEU A 5 -28.52 -38.44 48.32
CA LEU A 5 -27.93 -39.01 47.12
C LEU A 5 -28.57 -38.60 45.78
N SER A 6 -28.74 -37.28 45.63
CA SER A 6 -28.16 -36.63 44.46
C SER A 6 -26.64 -36.83 44.49
N LEU A 7 -26.10 -37.63 43.58
CA LEU A 7 -24.72 -37.61 43.09
C LEU A 7 -24.59 -38.80 42.14
N ILE A 8 -23.91 -38.62 41.01
CA ILE A 8 -23.73 -39.63 39.94
C ILE A 8 -24.89 -39.67 38.92
N LEU A 9 -25.21 -38.53 38.27
CA LEU A 9 -25.69 -38.56 36.87
C LEU A 9 -25.51 -37.20 36.18
N GLY A 10 -24.41 -36.52 36.51
CA GLY A 10 -24.03 -35.22 35.96
C GLY A 10 -22.62 -35.20 35.38
N SER A 11 -22.16 -36.32 34.81
CA SER A 11 -20.78 -36.44 34.32
C SER A 11 -20.70 -37.11 32.95
N SER A 12 -21.59 -36.70 32.04
CA SER A 12 -21.43 -36.92 30.60
C SER A 12 -21.35 -35.58 29.84
N LEU A 13 -20.86 -34.54 30.51
CA LEU A 13 -20.05 -33.53 29.83
C LEU A 13 -18.67 -34.18 29.66
N PHE A 14 -18.57 -35.08 28.69
CA PHE A 14 -17.30 -35.38 28.06
C PHE A 14 -16.80 -34.05 27.54
N LEU A 15 -15.95 -33.41 28.34
CA LEU A 15 -14.95 -32.48 27.88
C LEU A 15 -14.14 -33.27 26.85
N ALA A 16 -14.62 -33.26 25.60
CA ALA A 16 -13.72 -33.12 24.48
C ALA A 16 -13.03 -31.77 24.71
N SER A 17 -12.05 -31.75 25.61
CA SER A 17 -10.94 -30.86 25.41
C SER A 17 -10.38 -31.31 24.08
N CYS A 18 -10.81 -30.66 23.01
CA CYS A 18 -9.91 -30.36 21.94
C CYS A 18 -8.77 -29.64 22.64
N SER A 19 -7.75 -30.39 23.07
CA SER A 19 -6.42 -29.83 23.15
C SER A 19 -6.12 -29.43 21.72
N ILE A 20 -6.57 -28.23 21.37
CA ILE A 20 -5.89 -27.43 20.40
C ILE A 20 -4.57 -27.14 21.11
N THR A 21 -3.67 -28.12 21.13
CA THR A 21 -2.32 -27.85 20.68
C THR A 21 -2.49 -27.39 19.24
N SER A 22 -3.00 -26.17 19.05
CA SER A 22 -2.42 -25.34 18.03
C SER A 22 -0.99 -25.32 18.51
N SER A 23 -0.14 -26.09 17.84
CA SER A 23 1.19 -25.58 17.59
C SER A 23 1.00 -24.10 17.38
N GLU A 24 1.48 -23.28 18.33
CA GLU A 24 1.63 -21.86 18.10
C GLU A 24 2.06 -21.74 16.64
N PRO A 25 1.35 -20.96 15.80
CA PRO A 25 1.69 -20.88 14.40
C PRO A 25 3.18 -20.57 14.40
N THR A 26 4.00 -21.50 13.89
CA THR A 26 5.46 -21.49 13.99
C THR A 26 5.89 -20.07 13.66
N HIS A 27 6.16 -19.28 14.69
CA HIS A 27 6.27 -17.84 14.50
C HIS A 27 7.67 -17.67 13.89
N ASN A 28 7.67 -17.36 12.61
CA ASN A 28 8.81 -16.96 11.77
C ASN A 28 9.83 -18.05 11.41
N GLN A 29 9.50 -18.86 10.40
CA GLN A 29 10.52 -19.43 9.50
C GLN A 29 11.11 -18.38 8.52
N PHE A 30 10.58 -17.15 8.52
CA PHE A 30 11.14 -16.01 7.80
C PHE A 30 11.44 -14.90 8.81
N GLN A 31 12.72 -14.51 8.96
CA GLN A 31 13.06 -13.23 9.59
C GLN A 31 12.64 -12.11 8.63
N ILE A 32 11.38 -11.70 8.69
CA ILE A 32 10.88 -10.53 7.94
C ILE A 32 11.54 -9.30 8.55
N THR A 33 12.35 -8.59 7.74
CA THR A 33 12.97 -7.34 8.16
C THR A 33 12.05 -6.16 7.88
N LEU A 34 12.32 -5.04 8.52
CA LEU A 34 11.61 -3.79 8.26
C LEU A 34 11.85 -3.28 6.82
N THR A 35 13.01 -3.60 6.24
CA THR A 35 13.32 -3.38 4.82
C THR A 35 12.42 -4.20 3.91
N ASP A 36 12.11 -5.46 4.26
CA ASP A 36 11.19 -6.29 3.48
C ASP A 36 9.77 -5.72 3.51
N VAL A 37 9.31 -5.27 4.68
CA VAL A 37 8.00 -4.60 4.83
C VAL A 37 7.97 -3.34 3.98
N PHE A 38 8.99 -2.50 4.07
CA PHE A 38 9.07 -1.27 3.29
C PHE A 38 9.10 -1.56 1.78
N LYS A 39 9.92 -2.52 1.33
CA LYS A 39 9.99 -2.93 -0.08
C LYS A 39 8.63 -3.37 -0.59
N HIS A 40 7.97 -4.25 0.15
CA HIS A 40 6.66 -4.74 -0.23
C HIS A 40 5.62 -3.61 -0.31
N GLN A 41 5.56 -2.74 0.71
CA GLN A 41 4.65 -1.61 0.72
C GLN A 41 4.96 -0.63 -0.42
N HIS A 42 6.24 -0.36 -0.70
CA HIS A 42 6.66 0.56 -1.74
C HIS A 42 6.18 0.08 -3.10
N THR A 43 6.57 -1.15 -3.46
CA THR A 43 6.21 -1.78 -4.72
C THR A 43 4.70 -1.88 -4.88
N SER A 44 3.98 -2.30 -3.83
CA SER A 44 2.52 -2.43 -3.88
C SER A 44 1.84 -1.09 -4.12
N SER A 45 2.25 -0.03 -3.42
CA SER A 45 1.63 1.27 -3.58
C SER A 45 1.97 1.94 -4.92
N VAL A 46 3.20 1.79 -5.42
CA VAL A 46 3.55 2.32 -6.75
C VAL A 46 2.77 1.58 -7.83
N TYR A 47 2.70 0.25 -7.76
CA TYR A 47 1.91 -0.56 -8.69
C TYR A 47 0.41 -0.25 -8.66
N GLN A 48 -0.19 -0.10 -7.48
CA GLN A 48 -1.61 0.26 -7.38
C GLN A 48 -1.90 1.62 -8.03
N PHE A 49 -1.04 2.61 -7.79
CA PHE A 49 -1.18 3.91 -8.45
C PHE A 49 -1.01 3.81 -9.96
N GLU A 50 0.01 3.07 -10.44
CA GLU A 50 0.24 2.79 -11.87
C GLU A 50 -1.01 2.20 -12.53
N LEU A 51 -1.62 1.21 -11.89
CA LEU A 51 -2.81 0.54 -12.39
C LEU A 51 -4.01 1.48 -12.43
N ILE A 52 -4.24 2.25 -11.37
CA ILE A 52 -5.32 3.24 -11.31
C ILE A 52 -5.17 4.26 -12.45
N THR A 53 -3.99 4.85 -12.63
CA THR A 53 -3.77 5.86 -13.68
C THR A 53 -3.85 5.26 -15.08
N LYS A 54 -3.38 4.03 -15.28
CA LYS A 54 -3.54 3.29 -16.54
C LYS A 54 -5.00 3.02 -16.89
N GLU A 55 -5.80 2.63 -15.91
CA GLU A 55 -7.23 2.36 -16.15
C GLU A 55 -7.99 3.66 -16.40
N LEU A 56 -7.69 4.73 -15.66
CA LEU A 56 -8.24 6.07 -15.89
C LEU A 56 -7.86 6.61 -17.28
N SER A 57 -6.64 6.40 -17.75
CA SER A 57 -6.21 6.86 -19.09
C SER A 57 -6.92 6.16 -20.24
N ASN A 58 -7.72 5.13 -19.97
CA ASN A 58 -8.44 4.36 -20.98
C ASN A 58 -9.97 4.42 -20.79
N VAL A 59 -10.46 5.25 -19.88
CA VAL A 59 -11.88 5.31 -19.53
C VAL A 59 -12.73 5.93 -20.65
N LYS A 60 -13.78 5.23 -21.05
CA LYS A 60 -14.67 5.66 -22.17
C LYS A 60 -16.08 6.01 -21.72
N ASP A 61 -16.51 5.50 -20.57
CA ASP A 61 -17.88 5.58 -20.08
C ASP A 61 -17.94 5.77 -18.56
N LYS A 62 -19.13 6.11 -18.08
CA LYS A 62 -19.39 6.42 -16.67
C LYS A 62 -19.49 5.19 -15.78
N GLU A 63 -19.83 4.03 -16.33
CA GLU A 63 -19.95 2.79 -15.54
C GLU A 63 -18.58 2.39 -15.00
N ARG A 64 -17.53 2.53 -15.83
CA ARG A 64 -16.16 2.26 -15.42
C ARG A 64 -15.66 3.20 -14.31
N LEU A 65 -16.21 4.41 -14.19
CA LEU A 65 -15.84 5.35 -13.12
C LEU A 65 -16.20 4.83 -11.73
N ALA A 66 -17.30 4.06 -11.57
CA ALA A 66 -17.67 3.49 -10.28
C ALA A 66 -16.65 2.43 -9.80
N TYR A 67 -16.16 1.60 -10.73
CA TYR A 67 -15.08 0.66 -10.44
C TYR A 67 -13.78 1.39 -10.06
N LEU A 68 -13.41 2.42 -10.82
CA LEU A 68 -12.23 3.25 -10.56
C LEU A 68 -12.32 4.01 -9.22
N SER A 69 -13.52 4.47 -8.86
CA SER A 69 -13.80 5.03 -7.53
C SER A 69 -13.40 4.07 -6.42
N GLY A 70 -13.87 2.81 -6.52
CA GLY A 70 -13.55 1.80 -5.51
C GLY A 70 -12.05 1.51 -5.40
N MET A 71 -11.33 1.53 -6.53
CA MET A 71 -9.87 1.38 -6.52
C MET A 71 -9.17 2.55 -5.82
N ILE A 72 -9.61 3.78 -6.11
CA ILE A 72 -9.06 4.99 -5.49
C ILE A 72 -9.37 5.03 -4.00
N ASP A 73 -10.62 4.74 -3.61
CA ASP A 73 -11.02 4.66 -2.20
C ASP A 73 -10.15 3.63 -1.46
N SER A 74 -9.97 2.44 -2.04
CA SER A 74 -9.10 1.41 -1.46
C SER A 74 -7.64 1.87 -1.30
N TYR A 75 -7.12 2.67 -2.23
CA TYR A 75 -5.77 3.23 -2.13
C TYR A 75 -5.68 4.31 -1.04
N LEU A 76 -6.73 5.12 -0.89
CA LEU A 76 -6.77 6.27 0.03
C LEU A 76 -7.06 5.89 1.49
N ILE A 77 -7.65 4.71 1.73
CA ILE A 77 -7.86 4.18 3.09
C ILE A 77 -6.52 4.17 3.83
N SER A 78 -6.50 4.83 4.99
CA SER A 78 -5.31 4.93 5.84
C SER A 78 -4.86 3.56 6.31
N ASN A 79 -3.78 3.04 5.72
CA ASN A 79 -3.09 1.87 6.25
C ASN A 79 -2.24 2.29 7.46
N PRO A 80 -2.42 1.73 8.68
CA PRO A 80 -1.56 2.05 9.82
C PRO A 80 -0.07 1.72 9.59
N LEU A 81 0.26 0.92 8.57
CA LEU A 81 1.62 0.63 8.09
C LEU A 81 2.04 1.53 6.91
N PHE A 82 1.46 2.73 6.78
CA PHE A 82 1.77 3.66 5.69
C PHE A 82 3.25 4.02 5.65
N LEU A 83 3.84 4.05 4.46
CA LEU A 83 5.28 4.20 4.26
C LEU A 83 5.90 5.45 4.90
N PRO A 84 5.30 6.64 4.81
CA PRO A 84 5.71 7.78 5.63
C PRO A 84 5.77 7.47 7.13
N SER A 85 4.77 6.78 7.68
CA SER A 85 4.78 6.36 9.09
C SER A 85 5.90 5.35 9.39
N ILE A 86 6.21 4.45 8.45
CA ILE A 86 7.38 3.57 8.56
C ILE A 86 8.67 4.39 8.60
N ILE A 87 8.84 5.40 7.75
CA ILE A 87 10.06 6.23 7.71
C ILE A 87 10.21 7.08 8.99
N PHE A 88 9.13 7.70 9.47
CA PHE A 88 9.21 8.76 10.49
C PHE A 88 9.21 8.28 11.95
N ASN A 89 8.83 7.04 12.26
CA ASN A 89 8.46 6.67 13.64
C ASN A 89 9.57 6.14 14.57
N ASN A 90 10.80 5.80 14.15
CA ASN A 90 11.92 5.58 15.09
C ASN A 90 13.34 5.77 14.46
N GLY A 91 14.40 5.73 15.29
CA GLY A 91 15.79 5.84 14.81
C GLY A 91 16.30 4.64 14.00
N GLU A 92 15.73 3.46 14.22
CA GLU A 92 16.00 2.23 13.45
C GLU A 92 15.33 2.26 12.07
N THR A 93 14.21 2.99 11.93
CA THR A 93 13.43 3.09 10.69
C THR A 93 14.06 4.06 9.70
N LYS A 94 14.79 5.07 10.19
CA LYS A 94 15.65 5.90 9.34
C LYS A 94 16.71 5.10 8.57
N GLN A 95 17.11 3.92 9.06
CA GLN A 95 18.10 3.08 8.40
C GLN A 95 17.50 2.18 7.31
N ILE A 96 16.16 2.13 7.17
CA ILE A 96 15.49 1.29 6.16
C ILE A 96 15.87 1.73 4.74
N ILE A 97 15.94 3.04 4.51
CA ILE A 97 16.44 3.63 3.27
C ILE A 97 17.85 4.13 3.59
N ALA A 98 18.86 3.46 3.02
CA ALA A 98 20.27 3.74 3.26
C ALA A 98 20.70 5.18 2.91
N ASP A 99 19.91 5.88 2.08
CA ASP A 99 20.12 7.29 1.71
C ASP A 99 19.02 8.16 2.34
N GLU A 100 19.39 9.00 3.33
CA GLU A 100 18.47 9.94 3.97
C GLU A 100 17.84 10.94 2.98
N GLN A 101 18.51 11.27 1.88
CA GLN A 101 17.97 12.19 0.90
C GLN A 101 16.74 11.56 0.22
N LEU A 102 16.87 10.31 -0.23
CA LEU A 102 15.77 9.55 -0.87
C LEU A 102 14.51 9.48 -0.01
N GLN A 103 14.63 9.52 1.32
CA GLN A 103 13.48 9.50 2.23
C GLN A 103 12.54 10.67 1.96
N SER A 104 13.08 11.86 1.72
CA SER A 104 12.30 13.07 1.44
C SER A 104 11.54 12.95 0.11
N GLU A 105 12.21 12.52 -0.96
CA GLU A 105 11.58 12.34 -2.26
C GLU A 105 10.51 11.24 -2.22
N ILE A 106 10.78 10.14 -1.52
CA ILE A 106 9.82 9.04 -1.34
C ILE A 106 8.59 9.56 -0.63
N VAL A 107 8.73 10.21 0.54
CA VAL A 107 7.58 10.78 1.27
C VAL A 107 6.79 11.75 0.39
N THR A 108 7.48 12.62 -0.34
CA THR A 108 6.87 13.59 -1.26
C THR A 108 6.07 12.88 -2.36
N LEU A 109 6.63 11.83 -2.98
CA LEU A 109 5.93 10.99 -3.96
C LEU A 109 4.63 10.41 -3.37
N TYR A 110 4.65 9.89 -2.14
CA TYR A 110 3.45 9.33 -1.51
C TYR A 110 2.37 10.38 -1.25
N GLN A 111 2.76 11.57 -0.80
CA GLN A 111 1.85 12.69 -0.61
C GLN A 111 1.24 13.10 -1.95
N ASN A 112 2.06 13.29 -2.98
CA ASN A 112 1.62 13.69 -4.31
C ASN A 112 0.64 12.67 -4.92
N LYS A 113 0.95 11.37 -4.85
CA LYS A 113 0.04 10.30 -5.30
C LYS A 113 -1.32 10.39 -4.58
N LYS A 114 -1.30 10.58 -3.26
CA LYS A 114 -2.52 10.67 -2.45
C LYS A 114 -3.36 11.88 -2.83
N GLU A 115 -2.76 13.06 -2.91
CA GLU A 115 -3.46 14.30 -3.28
C GLU A 115 -3.97 14.25 -4.72
N TYR A 116 -3.21 13.64 -5.62
CA TYR A 116 -3.63 13.43 -7.00
C TYR A 116 -4.89 12.56 -7.08
N LEU A 117 -4.89 11.40 -6.43
CA LEU A 117 -6.05 10.51 -6.47
C LEU A 117 -7.27 11.10 -5.75
N LYS A 118 -7.09 11.93 -4.71
CA LYS A 118 -8.21 12.70 -4.13
C LYS A 118 -8.84 13.67 -5.14
N LYS A 119 -8.03 14.36 -5.96
CA LYS A 119 -8.53 15.24 -7.02
C LYS A 119 -9.33 14.44 -8.05
N ILE A 120 -8.79 13.32 -8.52
CA ILE A 120 -9.51 12.42 -9.44
C ILE A 120 -10.81 11.90 -8.82
N GLN A 121 -10.79 11.51 -7.54
CA GLN A 121 -11.98 11.06 -6.82
C GLN A 121 -13.07 12.14 -6.79
N SER A 122 -12.71 13.42 -6.61
CA SER A 122 -13.67 14.53 -6.72
C SER A 122 -14.32 14.58 -8.11
N LEU A 123 -13.52 14.48 -9.17
CA LEU A 123 -14.03 14.47 -10.55
C LEU A 123 -14.97 13.28 -10.82
N ILE A 124 -14.65 12.11 -10.27
CA ILE A 124 -15.50 10.91 -10.35
C ILE A 124 -16.83 11.15 -9.61
N ASN A 125 -16.79 11.70 -8.40
CA ASN A 125 -17.98 11.99 -7.59
C ASN A 125 -18.88 13.05 -8.26
N GLU A 126 -18.29 14.01 -8.97
CA GLU A 126 -18.98 15.00 -9.80
C GLU A 126 -19.48 14.43 -11.14
N ASN A 127 -19.17 13.16 -11.43
CA ASN A 127 -19.50 12.46 -12.67
C ASN A 127 -18.94 13.17 -13.92
N ASN A 128 -17.77 13.79 -13.78
CA ASN A 128 -17.12 14.63 -14.77
C ASN A 128 -16.18 13.81 -15.68
N LEU A 129 -16.78 12.94 -16.51
CA LEU A 129 -16.03 12.07 -17.43
C LEU A 129 -15.17 12.86 -18.43
N LEU A 130 -15.65 14.00 -18.92
CA LEU A 130 -14.93 14.81 -19.91
C LEU A 130 -13.61 15.37 -19.36
N GLU A 131 -13.61 15.85 -18.11
CA GLU A 131 -12.39 16.34 -17.46
C GLU A 131 -11.37 15.21 -17.26
N ILE A 132 -11.83 14.02 -16.86
CA ILE A 132 -10.96 12.85 -16.71
C ILE A 132 -10.37 12.43 -18.06
N GLN A 133 -11.18 12.44 -19.13
CA GLN A 133 -10.71 12.16 -20.49
C GLN A 133 -9.73 13.22 -21.00
N GLY A 134 -9.93 14.49 -20.64
CA GLY A 134 -8.98 15.57 -20.92
C GLY A 134 -7.60 15.38 -20.28
N LYS A 135 -7.49 14.50 -19.28
CA LYS A 135 -6.24 14.14 -18.58
C LYS A 135 -5.59 12.86 -19.07
N GLN A 136 -6.08 12.26 -20.16
CA GLN A 136 -5.63 10.96 -20.64
C GLN A 136 -4.10 10.86 -20.82
N ASP A 137 -3.47 11.84 -21.47
CA ASP A 137 -2.03 11.84 -21.72
C ASP A 137 -1.22 11.99 -20.42
N GLU A 138 -1.69 12.84 -19.51
CA GLU A 138 -1.13 13.04 -18.17
C GLU A 138 -1.15 11.74 -17.37
N LEU A 139 -2.32 11.07 -17.33
CA LEU A 139 -2.52 9.81 -16.64
C LEU A 139 -1.65 8.69 -17.21
N LYS A 140 -1.55 8.61 -18.54
CA LYS A 140 -0.68 7.64 -19.22
C LYS A 140 0.79 7.86 -18.86
N LYS A 141 1.23 9.13 -18.89
CA LYS A 141 2.60 9.51 -18.51
C LYS A 141 2.90 9.15 -17.06
N LEU A 142 1.98 9.44 -16.13
CA LEU A 142 2.14 9.09 -14.72
C LEU A 142 2.22 7.57 -14.51
N SER A 143 1.41 6.79 -15.25
CA SER A 143 1.48 5.32 -15.23
C SER A 143 2.86 4.82 -15.67
N GLU A 144 3.36 5.28 -16.83
CA GLU A 144 4.69 4.89 -17.35
C GLU A 144 5.82 5.25 -16.37
N LEU A 145 5.72 6.42 -15.74
CA LEU A 145 6.69 6.88 -14.74
C LEU A 145 6.68 6.04 -13.46
N MET A 146 5.51 5.59 -12.99
CA MET A 146 5.45 4.67 -11.85
C MET A 146 6.16 3.36 -12.15
N GLY A 147 5.91 2.78 -13.33
CA GLY A 147 6.58 1.54 -13.75
C GLY A 147 8.11 1.70 -13.77
N LYS A 148 8.61 2.89 -14.12
CA LYS A 148 10.05 3.19 -14.13
C LYS A 148 10.68 3.21 -12.74
N ILE A 149 9.97 3.66 -11.72
CA ILE A 149 10.51 3.77 -10.35
C ILE A 149 10.18 2.54 -9.48
N ASN A 150 9.37 1.61 -9.98
CA ASN A 150 8.97 0.40 -9.27
C ASN A 150 9.96 -0.75 -9.51
N ASP A 151 11.22 -0.57 -9.12
CA ASP A 151 12.26 -1.57 -9.32
C ASP A 151 13.20 -1.73 -8.12
N ASP A 152 14.13 -2.69 -8.23
CA ASP A 152 15.04 -3.05 -7.15
C ASP A 152 16.15 -2.00 -6.89
N ARG A 153 16.26 -0.93 -7.69
CA ARG A 153 17.30 0.10 -7.49
C ARG A 153 17.18 0.77 -6.12
N LEU A 154 15.98 0.87 -5.56
CA LEU A 154 15.74 1.49 -4.25
C LEU A 154 16.43 0.75 -3.10
N PHE A 155 16.65 -0.55 -3.28
CA PHE A 155 17.25 -1.45 -2.30
C PHE A 155 18.67 -1.88 -2.71
N SER A 156 19.24 -1.19 -3.68
CA SER A 156 20.57 -1.49 -4.21
C SER A 156 21.65 -0.84 -3.35
N ASN A 157 22.71 -1.59 -3.07
CA ASN A 157 23.93 -1.05 -2.46
C ASN A 157 24.87 -0.36 -3.49
N ASP A 158 24.51 -0.40 -4.78
CA ASP A 158 25.25 0.21 -5.89
C ASP A 158 24.87 1.70 -6.04
N LYS A 159 25.81 2.59 -5.69
CA LYS A 159 25.62 4.04 -5.68
C LYS A 159 25.12 4.61 -7.03
N PRO A 160 25.74 4.30 -8.18
CA PRO A 160 25.20 4.65 -9.50
C PRO A 160 23.71 4.30 -9.72
N LYS A 161 23.23 3.16 -9.20
CA LYS A 161 21.82 2.76 -9.33
C LYS A 161 20.92 3.64 -8.46
N LEU A 162 21.35 3.96 -7.24
CA LEU A 162 20.64 4.87 -6.35
C LEU A 162 20.59 6.30 -6.94
N ASP A 163 21.70 6.82 -7.45
CA ASP A 163 21.77 8.14 -8.09
C ASP A 163 20.83 8.21 -9.30
N SER A 164 20.78 7.14 -10.11
CA SER A 164 19.84 7.04 -11.23
C SER A 164 18.39 7.00 -10.77
N LEU A 165 18.07 6.27 -9.71
CA LEU A 165 16.72 6.23 -9.14
C LEU A 165 16.31 7.60 -8.59
N LYS A 166 17.21 8.27 -7.88
CA LYS A 166 16.98 9.61 -7.34
C LYS A 166 16.57 10.59 -8.44
N LYS A 167 17.30 10.60 -9.56
CA LYS A 167 16.96 11.42 -10.72
C LYS A 167 15.58 11.07 -11.28
N ASP A 168 15.24 9.79 -11.34
CA ASP A 168 13.92 9.36 -11.80
C ASP A 168 12.81 9.81 -10.84
N LEU A 169 13.00 9.66 -9.54
CA LEU A 169 12.06 10.15 -8.50
C LEU A 169 11.85 11.67 -8.59
N GLU A 170 12.93 12.44 -8.72
CA GLU A 170 12.84 13.90 -8.89
C GLU A 170 12.04 14.28 -10.14
N ASN A 171 12.22 13.54 -11.24
CA ASN A 171 11.45 13.76 -12.46
C ASN A 171 9.97 13.44 -12.23
N VAL A 172 9.66 12.29 -11.62
CA VAL A 172 8.28 11.91 -11.29
C VAL A 172 7.61 12.96 -10.41
N ILE A 173 8.29 13.45 -9.37
CA ILE A 173 7.74 14.45 -8.45
C ILE A 173 7.39 15.75 -9.17
N LYS A 174 8.22 16.19 -10.13
CA LYS A 174 7.94 17.40 -10.93
C LYS A 174 6.67 17.27 -11.77
N GLU A 175 6.35 16.07 -12.25
CA GLU A 175 5.15 15.83 -13.05
C GLU A 175 3.84 15.99 -12.27
N PHE A 176 3.88 15.87 -10.94
CA PHE A 176 2.71 16.14 -10.09
C PHE A 176 2.50 17.64 -9.79
N SER A 177 3.51 18.47 -10.08
CA SER A 177 3.50 19.91 -9.81
C SER A 177 3.17 20.76 -11.04
N ASN A 178 3.09 20.13 -12.22
CA ASN A 178 2.67 20.73 -13.48
C ASN A 178 1.17 20.55 -13.69
#